data_AF-A0A097KK49-F1
#
_entry.id   AF-A0A097KK49-F1
#
_cell.length_a   1.000
_cell.length_b   1.000
_cell.length_c   1.000
_cell.angle_alpha   90.00
_cell.angle_beta   90.00
_cell.angle_gamma   90.00
#
_symmetry.space_group_name_H-M   'P 1'
#
loop_
_entity.id
_entity.type
_entity.pdbx_description
1 polymer ?
#
loop_
_entity_poly.entity_id
_entity_poly.type
_entity_poly.pdbx_seq_one_letter_code
_entity_poly.pdbx_strand_id
1 'polypeptide(L)'
;MPIGVPKVPFRIPGEPTAQWVDLFNRLYRDRVLFLCNELKDELANQLIGIMLFLNGEEESKGLFMYINSPGGSVTCGIGVYDTMHFIDAEVTTICAGTAASVASFVLMGGEIGKRIAFPNSRIMIHQPEGGSQGQASEIFFEASEVARIRRDVAKAYAERTGQSLARICRDMDRDHCMSASEAKDYGLVDQVSLE
;
A
#
# COMPACT_ATOMS: atom_id res chain seq x y z
N MET A 1 -25.13 -1.02 -16.57
CA MET A 1 -24.29 -2.20 -16.27
C MET A 1 -22.85 -1.72 -16.18
N PRO A 2 -22.06 -2.16 -15.18
CA PRO A 2 -20.62 -1.96 -15.25
C PRO A 2 -20.09 -2.58 -16.55
N ILE A 3 -19.06 -1.98 -17.14
CA ILE A 3 -18.50 -2.31 -18.47
C ILE A 3 -17.87 -3.74 -18.51
N GLY A 4 -17.93 -4.49 -17.41
CA GLY A 4 -17.22 -5.76 -17.23
C GLY A 4 -15.72 -5.52 -17.12
N VAL A 5 -14.95 -6.56 -16.79
CA VAL A 5 -13.49 -6.48 -16.88
C VAL A 5 -13.10 -6.65 -18.35
N PRO A 6 -12.39 -5.68 -18.97
CA PRO A 6 -11.95 -5.83 -20.35
C PRO A 6 -11.05 -7.04 -20.52
N LYS A 7 -11.17 -7.72 -21.67
CA LYS A 7 -10.27 -8.82 -22.05
C LYS A 7 -9.27 -8.36 -23.08
N VAL A 8 -8.06 -8.90 -22.99
CA VAL A 8 -6.95 -8.59 -23.90
C VAL A 8 -6.35 -9.89 -24.44
N PRO A 9 -5.80 -9.89 -25.68
CA PRO A 9 -5.15 -11.06 -26.23
C PRO A 9 -3.83 -11.33 -25.51
N PHE A 10 -3.62 -12.56 -25.07
CA PHE A 10 -2.37 -13.04 -24.48
C PHE A 10 -1.92 -14.32 -25.19
N ARG A 11 -0.69 -14.31 -25.69
CA ARG A 11 -0.09 -15.47 -26.37
C ARG A 11 0.78 -16.22 -25.37
N ILE A 12 0.34 -17.42 -24.99
CA ILE A 12 1.14 -18.31 -24.15
C ILE A 12 2.32 -18.83 -25.00
N PRO A 13 3.56 -18.82 -24.48
CA PRO A 13 4.69 -19.40 -25.18
C PRO A 13 4.41 -20.85 -25.59
N GLY A 14 4.59 -21.16 -26.88
CA GLY A 14 4.33 -22.50 -27.42
C GLY A 14 2.91 -22.73 -27.97
N GLU A 15 1.96 -21.82 -27.72
CA GLU A 15 0.60 -21.94 -28.28
C GLU A 15 0.46 -21.23 -29.66
N PRO A 16 -0.30 -21.84 -30.60
CA PRO A 16 -0.50 -21.28 -31.93
C PRO A 16 -1.45 -20.08 -31.93
N THR A 17 -2.35 -19.98 -30.97
CA THR A 17 -3.38 -18.94 -30.89
C THR A 17 -3.29 -18.16 -29.58
N ALA A 18 -3.68 -16.88 -29.62
CA ALA A 18 -3.79 -16.07 -28.41
C ALA A 18 -5.10 -16.41 -27.67
N GLN A 19 -5.03 -16.45 -26.35
CA GLN A 19 -6.19 -16.58 -25.47
C GLN A 19 -6.64 -15.19 -25.00
N TRP A 20 -7.94 -15.01 -24.78
CA TRP A 20 -8.49 -13.78 -24.21
C TRP A 20 -8.51 -13.88 -22.70
N VAL A 21 -7.66 -13.10 -22.04
CA VAL A 21 -7.55 -13.07 -20.58
C VAL A 21 -8.01 -11.73 -20.03
N ASP A 22 -8.42 -11.70 -18.76
CA ASP A 22 -8.81 -10.46 -18.10
C ASP A 22 -7.61 -9.50 -17.98
N LEU A 23 -7.87 -8.21 -18.20
CA LEU A 23 -6.85 -7.16 -18.21
C LEU A 23 -5.96 -7.19 -16.96
N PHE A 24 -6.54 -7.29 -15.78
CA PHE A 24 -5.78 -7.33 -14.52
C PHE A 24 -4.91 -8.58 -14.41
N ASN A 25 -5.39 -9.74 -14.86
CA ASN A 25 -4.59 -10.97 -14.90
C ASN A 25 -3.41 -10.86 -15.87
N ARG A 26 -3.55 -10.09 -16.96
CA ARG A 26 -2.44 -9.77 -17.86
C ARG A 26 -1.43 -8.84 -17.17
N LEU A 27 -1.91 -7.82 -16.46
CA LEU A 27 -1.07 -6.82 -15.78
C LEU A 27 -0.31 -7.40 -14.57
N TYR A 28 -0.90 -8.31 -13.81
CA TYR A 28 -0.21 -9.00 -12.72
C TYR A 28 1.00 -9.79 -13.23
N ARG A 29 0.91 -10.41 -14.41
CA ARG A 29 2.06 -11.07 -15.07
C ARG A 29 3.15 -10.08 -15.51
N ASP A 30 2.77 -8.84 -15.79
CA ASP A 30 3.71 -7.73 -16.03
C ASP A 30 4.16 -7.06 -14.73
N ARG A 31 3.91 -7.68 -13.56
CA ARG A 31 4.31 -7.19 -12.23
C ARG A 31 3.65 -5.87 -11.82
N VAL A 32 2.46 -5.60 -12.33
CA VAL A 32 1.67 -4.42 -11.98
C VAL A 32 0.50 -4.81 -11.07
N LEU A 33 0.55 -4.38 -9.82
CA LEU A 33 -0.42 -4.64 -8.75
C LEU A 33 -1.25 -3.39 -8.45
N PHE A 34 -2.46 -3.59 -7.89
CA PHE A 34 -3.42 -2.52 -7.64
C PHE A 34 -4.02 -2.59 -6.23
N LEU A 35 -3.78 -1.55 -5.44
CA LEU A 35 -4.47 -1.25 -4.19
C LEU A 35 -5.45 -0.09 -4.46
N CYS A 36 -6.56 -0.40 -5.11
CA CYS A 36 -7.52 0.61 -5.60
C CYS A 36 -8.90 0.55 -4.92
N ASN A 37 -8.98 -0.07 -3.74
CA ASN A 37 -10.18 -0.22 -2.93
C ASN A 37 -9.84 -0.11 -1.45
N GLU A 38 -10.85 -0.12 -0.59
CA GLU A 38 -10.65 -0.32 0.84
C GLU A 38 -9.87 -1.62 1.10
N LEU A 39 -8.82 -1.55 1.93
CA LEU A 39 -7.95 -2.68 2.21
C LEU A 39 -8.57 -3.60 3.26
N LYS A 40 -9.07 -4.76 2.81
CA LYS A 40 -9.63 -5.84 3.62
C LYS A 40 -8.91 -7.15 3.34
N ASP A 41 -9.26 -8.19 4.09
CA ASP A 41 -8.57 -9.49 4.08
C ASP A 41 -8.44 -10.08 2.67
N GLU A 42 -9.49 -10.03 1.85
CA GLU A 42 -9.46 -10.59 0.49
C GLU A 42 -8.42 -9.89 -0.40
N LEU A 43 -8.44 -8.55 -0.44
CA LEU A 43 -7.50 -7.78 -1.24
C LEU A 43 -6.07 -7.90 -0.68
N ALA A 44 -5.91 -7.88 0.63
CA ALA A 44 -4.61 -8.05 1.28
C ALA A 44 -4.00 -9.41 0.94
N ASN A 45 -4.76 -10.49 1.09
CA ASN A 45 -4.31 -11.84 0.74
C ASN A 45 -3.98 -11.97 -0.74
N GLN A 46 -4.75 -11.34 -1.63
CA GLN A 46 -4.46 -11.31 -3.06
C GLN A 46 -3.13 -10.59 -3.35
N LEU A 47 -2.91 -9.41 -2.78
CA LEU A 47 -1.67 -8.65 -2.97
C LEU A 47 -0.46 -9.42 -2.44
N ILE A 48 -0.56 -9.97 -1.22
CA ILE A 48 0.50 -10.78 -0.60
C ILE A 48 0.82 -12.01 -1.46
N GLY A 49 -0.21 -12.77 -1.88
CA GLY A 49 -0.02 -13.96 -2.70
C GLY A 49 0.63 -13.67 -4.05
N ILE A 50 0.22 -12.60 -4.73
CA ILE A 50 0.81 -12.18 -6.01
C ILE A 50 2.27 -11.75 -5.82
N MET A 51 2.59 -10.99 -4.78
CA MET A 51 3.96 -10.57 -4.49
C MET A 51 4.88 -11.77 -4.23
N LEU A 52 4.46 -12.72 -3.39
CA LEU A 52 5.22 -13.94 -3.11
C LEU A 52 5.42 -14.79 -4.35
N PHE A 53 4.37 -14.96 -5.17
CA PHE A 53 4.44 -15.72 -6.41
C PHE A 53 5.43 -15.08 -7.41
N LEU A 54 5.30 -13.78 -7.66
CA LEU A 54 6.17 -13.08 -8.61
C LEU A 54 7.61 -13.01 -8.10
N ASN A 55 7.83 -12.87 -6.78
CA ASN A 55 9.17 -12.98 -6.22
C ASN A 55 9.80 -14.34 -6.52
N GLY A 56 9.05 -15.43 -6.34
CA GLY A 56 9.52 -16.78 -6.64
C GLY A 56 9.80 -17.06 -8.13
N GLU A 57 9.09 -16.38 -9.04
CA GLU A 57 9.32 -16.52 -10.49
C GLU A 57 10.61 -15.83 -10.96
N GLU A 58 10.87 -14.61 -10.49
CA GLU A 58 12.07 -13.83 -10.85
C GLU A 58 12.27 -12.70 -9.82
N GLU A 59 13.07 -12.98 -8.79
CA GLU A 59 13.32 -12.06 -7.66
C GLU A 59 14.02 -10.76 -8.08
N SER A 60 14.88 -10.82 -9.10
CA SER A 60 15.63 -9.64 -9.58
C SER A 60 14.77 -8.56 -10.24
N LYS A 61 13.51 -8.87 -10.55
CA LYS A 61 12.62 -7.97 -11.28
C LYS A 61 11.62 -7.32 -10.35
N GLY A 62 11.71 -5.99 -10.22
CA GLY A 62 10.84 -5.22 -9.35
C GLY A 62 9.35 -5.27 -9.71
N LEU A 63 8.53 -4.84 -8.75
CA LEU A 63 7.07 -4.79 -8.81
C LEU A 63 6.60 -3.33 -8.84
N PHE A 64 5.45 -3.06 -9.46
CA PHE A 64 4.80 -1.75 -9.46
C PHE A 64 3.45 -1.86 -8.76
N MET A 65 3.26 -1.17 -7.64
CA MET A 65 2.02 -1.13 -6.90
C MET A 65 1.34 0.23 -7.06
N TYR A 66 0.25 0.26 -7.82
CA TYR A 66 -0.60 1.44 -7.96
C TYR A 66 -1.58 1.52 -6.79
N ILE A 67 -1.67 2.70 -6.16
CA ILE A 67 -2.43 2.93 -4.94
C ILE A 67 -3.43 4.06 -5.20
N ASN A 68 -4.71 3.72 -5.04
CA ASN A 68 -5.83 4.66 -4.97
C ASN A 68 -6.85 4.14 -3.94
N SER A 69 -6.53 4.31 -2.65
CA SER A 69 -7.27 3.69 -1.56
C SER A 69 -7.47 4.66 -0.39
N PRO A 70 -8.67 4.62 0.24
CA PRO A 70 -8.94 5.38 1.46
C PRO A 70 -8.28 4.76 2.71
N GLY A 71 -7.64 3.59 2.58
CA GLY A 71 -7.16 2.79 3.71
C GLY A 71 -8.07 1.59 3.99
N GLY A 72 -8.15 1.17 5.25
CA GLY A 72 -8.87 -0.03 5.65
C GLY A 72 -8.28 -0.66 6.91
N SER A 73 -8.27 -1.98 6.99
CA SER A 73 -7.73 -2.73 8.13
C SER A 73 -6.23 -2.49 8.30
N VAL A 74 -5.84 -2.01 9.48
CA VAL A 74 -4.44 -1.71 9.81
C VAL A 74 -3.59 -2.98 9.80
N THR A 75 -4.12 -4.10 10.30
CA THR A 75 -3.40 -5.39 10.30
C THR A 75 -3.20 -5.93 8.88
N CYS A 76 -4.19 -5.77 7.99
CA CYS A 76 -4.04 -6.09 6.58
C CYS A 76 -2.93 -5.28 5.92
N GLY A 77 -2.88 -3.96 6.16
CA GLY A 77 -1.84 -3.12 5.58
C GLY A 77 -0.46 -3.33 6.18
N ILE A 78 -0.34 -3.68 7.46
CA ILE A 78 0.92 -4.15 8.05
C ILE A 78 1.37 -5.44 7.34
N GLY A 79 0.48 -6.41 7.10
CA GLY A 79 0.84 -7.63 6.38
C GLY A 79 1.32 -7.38 4.95
N VAL A 80 0.68 -6.45 4.22
CA VAL A 80 1.14 -6.03 2.89
C VAL A 80 2.51 -5.35 2.98
N TYR A 81 2.68 -4.40 3.91
CA TYR A 81 3.94 -3.69 4.15
C TYR A 81 5.09 -4.66 4.49
N ASP A 82 4.88 -5.58 5.44
CA ASP A 82 5.88 -6.55 5.84
C ASP A 82 6.24 -7.48 4.67
N THR A 83 5.26 -7.87 3.84
CA THR A 83 5.53 -8.67 2.65
C THR A 83 6.38 -7.92 1.62
N MET A 84 6.14 -6.62 1.42
CA MET A 84 6.96 -5.79 0.53
C MET A 84 8.42 -5.72 0.98
N HIS A 85 8.69 -5.85 2.28
CA HIS A 85 10.04 -5.87 2.84
C HIS A 85 10.65 -7.27 2.99
N PHE A 86 9.82 -8.31 2.97
CA PHE A 86 10.25 -9.69 3.05
C PHE A 86 10.78 -10.22 1.72
N ILE A 87 10.18 -9.80 0.61
CA ILE A 87 10.59 -10.22 -0.73
C ILE A 87 11.86 -9.48 -1.19
N ASP A 88 12.67 -10.14 -2.02
CA ASP A 88 13.87 -9.54 -2.61
C ASP A 88 13.54 -8.58 -3.77
N ALA A 89 12.42 -8.82 -4.46
CA ALA A 89 11.95 -7.96 -5.53
C ALA A 89 11.53 -6.57 -5.01
N GLU A 90 12.24 -5.53 -5.42
CA GLU A 90 11.94 -4.15 -5.03
C GLU A 90 10.52 -3.73 -5.45
N VAL A 91 9.77 -3.14 -4.52
CA VAL A 91 8.40 -2.67 -4.78
C VAL A 91 8.38 -1.17 -5.02
N THR A 92 8.12 -0.75 -6.25
CA THR A 92 7.84 0.65 -6.61
C THR A 92 6.38 0.97 -6.29
N THR A 93 6.11 1.97 -5.46
CA THR A 93 4.75 2.39 -5.11
C THR A 93 4.37 3.68 -5.85
N ILE A 94 3.13 3.73 -6.36
CA ILE A 94 2.63 4.86 -7.14
C ILE A 94 1.27 5.29 -6.61
N CYS A 95 1.18 6.47 -6.02
CA CYS A 95 -0.09 7.07 -5.63
C CYS A 95 -0.77 7.73 -6.85
N ALA A 96 -1.87 7.13 -7.29
CA ALA A 96 -2.66 7.56 -8.44
C ALA A 96 -4.09 7.95 -8.01
N GLY A 97 -4.22 9.08 -7.30
CA GLY A 97 -5.48 9.53 -6.71
C GLY A 97 -5.33 9.78 -5.22
N THR A 98 -5.76 8.85 -4.37
CA THR A 98 -5.63 8.98 -2.91
C THR A 98 -4.83 7.83 -2.30
N ALA A 99 -3.93 8.13 -1.37
CA ALA A 99 -3.37 7.15 -0.44
C ALA A 99 -3.58 7.67 0.98
N ALA A 100 -4.60 7.14 1.66
CA ALA A 100 -5.00 7.60 2.99
C ALA A 100 -4.86 6.49 4.03
N SER A 101 -4.56 6.86 5.28
CA SER A 101 -4.51 5.94 6.42
C SER A 101 -3.53 4.78 6.17
N VAL A 102 -3.96 3.53 6.28
CA VAL A 102 -3.08 2.38 6.01
C VAL A 102 -2.62 2.32 4.54
N ALA A 103 -3.31 2.96 3.60
CA ALA A 103 -2.84 3.04 2.22
C ALA A 103 -1.64 3.99 2.06
N SER A 104 -1.54 5.07 2.85
CA SER A 104 -0.31 5.88 2.88
C SER A 104 0.84 5.13 3.55
N PHE A 105 0.53 4.23 4.49
CA PHE A 105 1.52 3.34 5.11
C PHE A 105 2.08 2.32 4.13
N VAL A 106 1.23 1.74 3.27
CA VAL A 106 1.70 0.88 2.17
C VAL A 106 2.47 1.69 1.13
N LEU A 107 2.00 2.90 0.75
CA LEU A 107 2.70 3.78 -0.19
C LEU A 107 4.14 4.06 0.24
N MET A 108 4.35 4.43 1.50
CA MET A 108 5.68 4.75 2.00
C MET A 108 6.59 3.52 2.20
N GLY A 109 6.00 2.32 2.23
CA GLY A 109 6.71 1.04 2.32
C GLY A 109 7.42 0.65 1.02
N GLY A 110 7.08 1.28 -0.11
CA GLY A 110 7.81 1.09 -1.37
C GLY A 110 9.28 1.46 -1.25
N GLU A 111 10.12 0.87 -2.10
CA GLU A 111 11.58 1.03 -2.09
C GLU A 111 12.00 2.50 -2.09
N ILE A 112 13.01 2.85 -1.28
CA ILE A 112 13.42 4.25 -1.13
C ILE A 112 14.01 4.75 -2.45
N GLY A 113 13.55 5.91 -2.91
CA GLY A 113 13.86 6.46 -4.23
C GLY A 113 12.85 6.06 -5.31
N LYS A 114 11.98 5.07 -5.03
CA LYS A 114 10.97 4.52 -5.97
C LYS A 114 9.53 4.71 -5.49
N ARG A 115 9.28 5.63 -4.56
CA ARG A 115 7.93 6.01 -4.13
C ARG A 115 7.47 7.24 -4.91
N ILE A 116 6.37 7.11 -5.64
CA ILE A 116 5.93 8.11 -6.62
C ILE A 116 4.51 8.57 -6.28
N ALA A 117 4.23 9.87 -6.41
CA ALA A 117 2.87 10.40 -6.42
C ALA A 117 2.58 11.14 -7.73
N PHE A 118 1.38 11.00 -8.28
CA PHE A 118 0.92 11.85 -9.38
C PHE A 118 0.66 13.30 -8.89
N PRO A 119 0.73 14.33 -9.76
CA PRO A 119 0.68 15.73 -9.34
C PRO A 119 -0.54 16.11 -8.50
N ASN A 120 -1.70 15.55 -8.84
CA ASN A 120 -2.97 15.82 -8.16
C ASN A 120 -3.32 14.80 -7.07
N SER A 121 -2.36 13.94 -6.69
CA SER A 121 -2.61 12.94 -5.66
C SER A 121 -2.70 13.58 -4.28
N ARG A 122 -3.54 12.97 -3.44
CA ARG A 122 -3.73 13.33 -2.04
C ARG A 122 -3.24 12.21 -1.14
N ILE A 123 -2.32 12.53 -0.24
CA ILE A 123 -1.82 11.60 0.77
C ILE A 123 -2.38 12.05 2.13
N MET A 124 -2.86 11.13 2.96
CA MET A 124 -3.37 11.46 4.29
C MET A 124 -2.85 10.46 5.33
N ILE A 125 -2.26 10.96 6.40
CA ILE A 125 -1.86 10.17 7.57
C ILE A 125 -2.73 10.50 8.78
N HIS A 126 -3.05 9.49 9.58
CA HIS A 126 -3.70 9.64 10.87
C HIS A 126 -3.42 8.42 11.76
N GLN A 127 -3.74 8.51 13.04
CA GLN A 127 -3.58 7.41 13.98
C GLN A 127 -4.53 6.24 13.65
N PRO A 128 -4.15 4.99 13.98
CA PRO A 128 -5.07 3.86 13.91
C PRO A 128 -6.34 4.12 14.69
N GLU A 129 -7.48 3.75 14.10
CA GLU A 129 -8.78 3.75 14.76
C GLU A 129 -9.14 2.33 15.21
N GLY A 130 -9.83 2.22 16.35
CA GLY A 130 -10.27 0.94 16.89
C GLY A 130 -11.42 1.14 17.87
N GLY A 131 -12.17 0.07 18.13
CA GLY A 131 -13.26 0.06 19.10
C GLY A 131 -13.41 -1.33 19.69
N SER A 132 -13.66 -1.39 21.00
CA SER A 132 -13.86 -2.64 21.74
C SER A 132 -15.11 -2.54 22.60
N GLN A 133 -15.84 -3.65 22.73
CA GLN A 133 -16.96 -3.82 23.66
C GLN A 133 -16.81 -5.16 24.35
N GLY A 134 -17.17 -5.27 25.63
CA GLY A 134 -17.04 -6.52 26.37
C GLY A 134 -16.71 -6.32 27.84
N GLN A 135 -16.11 -7.34 28.45
CA GLN A 135 -15.65 -7.26 29.83
C GLN A 135 -14.55 -6.21 29.98
N ALA A 136 -14.40 -5.65 31.18
CA ALA A 136 -13.38 -4.64 31.44
C ALA A 136 -11.97 -5.11 31.04
N SER A 137 -11.62 -6.37 31.32
CA SER A 137 -10.35 -6.99 30.91
C SER A 137 -10.14 -7.01 29.40
N GLU A 138 -11.19 -7.30 28.62
CA GLU A 138 -11.13 -7.31 27.15
C GLU A 138 -10.93 -5.89 26.61
N ILE A 139 -11.67 -4.91 27.16
CA ILE A 139 -11.52 -3.50 26.77
C ILE A 139 -10.10 -2.99 27.06
N PHE A 140 -9.55 -3.30 28.24
CA PHE A 140 -8.18 -2.91 28.58
C PHE A 140 -7.14 -3.57 27.67
N PHE A 141 -7.33 -4.83 27.32
CA PHE A 141 -6.46 -5.55 26.40
C PHE A 141 -6.46 -4.91 25.01
N GLU A 142 -7.63 -4.73 24.41
CA GLU A 142 -7.77 -4.14 23.08
C GLU A 142 -7.22 -2.71 23.01
N ALA A 143 -7.48 -1.88 24.04
CA ALA A 143 -6.91 -0.54 24.13
C ALA A 143 -5.37 -0.57 24.17
N SER A 144 -4.79 -1.55 24.87
CA SER A 144 -3.34 -1.71 24.93
C SER A 144 -2.73 -2.14 23.59
N GLU A 145 -3.42 -3.01 22.84
CA GLU A 145 -2.98 -3.43 21.50
C GLU A 145 -3.09 -2.30 20.49
N VAL A 146 -4.18 -1.51 20.49
CA VAL A 146 -4.30 -0.31 19.64
C VAL A 146 -3.16 0.68 19.94
N ALA A 147 -2.83 0.88 21.22
CA ALA A 147 -1.71 1.73 21.61
C ALA A 147 -0.34 1.18 21.18
N ARG A 148 -0.16 -0.15 21.15
CA ARG A 148 1.03 -0.80 20.60
C ARG A 148 1.13 -0.58 19.10
N ILE A 149 0.07 -0.89 18.35
CA ILE A 149 0.00 -0.71 16.88
C ILE A 149 0.26 0.75 16.51
N ARG A 150 -0.34 1.72 17.21
CA ARG A 150 -0.09 3.15 16.99
C ARG A 150 1.40 3.50 17.11
N ARG A 151 2.10 2.95 18.11
CA ARG A 151 3.54 3.19 18.29
C ARG A 151 4.38 2.55 17.20
N ASP A 152 4.06 1.32 16.81
CA ASP A 152 4.83 0.58 15.79
C ASP A 152 4.67 1.23 14.41
N VAL A 153 3.44 1.60 14.04
CA VAL A 153 3.15 2.36 12.82
C VAL A 153 3.88 3.71 12.83
N ALA A 154 3.84 4.47 13.93
CA ALA A 154 4.53 5.76 14.02
C ALA A 154 6.06 5.63 13.89
N LYS A 155 6.67 4.56 14.41
CA LYS A 155 8.10 4.28 14.23
C LYS A 155 8.44 4.01 12.77
N ALA A 156 7.68 3.14 12.11
CA ALA A 156 7.87 2.87 10.69
C ALA A 156 7.69 4.15 9.84
N TYR A 157 6.70 5.00 10.18
CA TYR A 157 6.57 6.34 9.59
C TYR A 157 7.85 7.16 9.75
N ALA A 158 8.37 7.27 10.97
CA ALA A 158 9.58 8.05 11.27
C ALA A 158 10.81 7.52 10.51
N GLU A 159 11.03 6.21 10.52
CA GLU A 159 12.17 5.55 9.89
C GLU A 159 12.20 5.76 8.37
N ARG A 160 11.06 5.57 7.71
CA ARG A 160 10.95 5.61 6.24
C ARG A 160 10.77 7.03 5.68
N THR A 161 10.36 8.01 6.50
CA THR A 161 10.26 9.43 6.08
C THR A 161 11.47 10.27 6.47
N GLY A 162 12.26 9.81 7.45
CA GLY A 162 13.33 10.61 8.06
C GLY A 162 12.82 11.67 9.04
N GLN A 163 11.51 11.75 9.31
CA GLN A 163 10.96 12.66 10.31
C GLN A 163 11.21 12.12 11.73
N SER A 164 11.33 13.03 12.71
CA SER A 164 11.38 12.61 14.11
C SER A 164 10.07 11.92 14.52
N LEU A 165 10.16 10.89 15.38
CA LEU A 165 8.99 10.22 15.94
C LEU A 165 8.01 11.20 16.62
N ALA A 166 8.53 12.23 17.29
CA ALA A 166 7.70 13.26 17.94
C ALA A 166 6.87 14.07 16.93
N ARG A 167 7.42 14.34 15.73
CA ARG A 167 6.68 15.00 14.65
C ARG A 167 5.61 14.07 14.08
N ILE A 168 5.96 12.84 13.75
CA ILE A 168 5.00 11.83 13.26
C ILE A 168 3.81 11.68 14.23
N CYS A 169 4.09 11.49 15.52
CA CYS A 169 3.03 11.31 16.52
C CYS A 169 2.08 12.53 16.64
N ARG A 170 2.60 13.74 16.42
CA ARG A 170 1.81 14.98 16.43
C ARG A 170 0.98 15.10 15.16
N ASP A 171 1.60 14.90 14.01
CA ASP A 171 0.98 15.10 12.71
C ASP A 171 -0.07 14.01 12.43
N MET A 172 0.09 12.80 12.99
CA MET A 172 -0.91 11.72 12.92
C MET A 172 -2.03 11.82 13.96
N ASP A 173 -1.99 12.73 14.92
CA ASP A 173 -3.01 12.76 15.99
C ASP A 173 -4.42 13.10 15.47
N ARG A 174 -4.47 13.80 14.33
CA ARG A 174 -5.67 14.07 13.53
C ARG A 174 -5.39 13.75 12.07
N ASP A 175 -6.43 13.80 11.25
CA ASP A 175 -6.29 13.72 9.80
C ASP A 175 -5.36 14.81 9.28
N HIS A 176 -4.20 14.39 8.76
CA HIS A 176 -3.22 15.28 8.17
C HIS A 176 -3.07 14.98 6.68
N CYS A 177 -3.67 15.84 5.87
CA CYS A 177 -3.69 15.72 4.43
C CYS A 177 -2.54 16.52 3.81
N MET A 178 -1.93 15.95 2.79
CA MET A 178 -0.83 16.52 2.01
C MET A 178 -1.12 16.37 0.52
N SER A 179 -0.79 17.40 -0.24
CA SER A 179 -0.59 17.32 -1.69
C SER A 179 0.61 16.41 -2.04
N ALA A 180 0.75 16.05 -3.31
CA ALA A 180 1.90 15.26 -3.78
C ALA A 180 3.24 15.94 -3.45
N SER A 181 3.34 17.26 -3.61
CA SER A 181 4.54 18.04 -3.30
C SER A 181 4.84 18.06 -1.80
N GLU A 182 3.83 18.33 -0.96
CA GLU A 182 4.00 18.29 0.50
C GLU A 182 4.37 16.89 0.99
N ALA A 183 3.78 15.84 0.42
CA ALA A 183 4.11 14.46 0.74
C ALA A 183 5.55 14.08 0.37
N LYS A 184 6.07 14.65 -0.73
CA LYS A 184 7.48 14.51 -1.11
C LYS A 184 8.39 15.21 -0.10
N ASP A 185 8.10 16.47 0.22
CA ASP A 185 8.88 17.24 1.21
C ASP A 185 8.82 16.63 2.61
N TYR A 186 7.71 15.97 2.94
CA TYR A 186 7.54 15.22 4.19
C TYR A 186 8.31 13.90 4.20
N GLY A 187 8.66 13.34 3.03
CA GLY A 187 9.38 12.08 2.87
C GLY A 187 8.48 10.85 2.73
N LEU A 188 7.18 11.01 2.47
CA LEU A 188 6.24 9.89 2.22
C LEU A 188 6.39 9.32 0.81
N VAL A 189 6.81 10.16 -0.13
CA VAL A 189 7.18 9.79 -1.49
C VAL A 189 8.51 10.44 -1.85
N ASP A 190 9.20 9.90 -2.85
CA ASP A 190 10.48 10.41 -3.33
C ASP A 190 10.32 11.34 -4.52
N GLN A 191 9.29 11.09 -5.33
CA GLN A 191 9.09 11.77 -6.60
C GLN A 191 7.62 12.15 -6.80
N VAL A 192 7.40 13.32 -7.38
CA VAL A 192 6.12 13.65 -8.02
C VAL A 192 6.32 13.36 -9.50
N SER A 193 5.52 12.48 -10.10
CA SER A 193 5.64 12.16 -11.52
C SER A 193 5.48 13.46 -12.31
N LEU A 194 6.45 13.76 -13.17
CA LEU A 194 6.60 14.99 -13.94
C LEU A 194 5.26 15.60 -14.39
N GLU A 195 5.12 16.92 -14.21
CA GLU A 195 4.39 17.76 -15.18
C GLU A 195 5.11 17.74 -16.53
#